data_AF-X1SFI5-F1
#
_entry.id   AF-X1SFI5-F1
#
_cell.length_a   1.000
_cell.length_b   1.000
_cell.length_c   1.000
_cell.angle_alpha   90.00
_cell.angle_beta   90.00
_cell.angle_gamma   90.00
#
_symmetry.space_group_name_H-M   'P 1'
#
loop_
_entity.id
_entity.type
_entity.pdbx_description
1 polymer ?
#
loop_
_entity_poly.entity_id
_entity_poly.type
_entity_poly.pdbx_seq_one_letter_code
_entity_poly.pdbx_strand_id
1 'polypeptide(L)'
;MDKENLKKQIEIEIENLERLVKEMVEITDKIAGEPDFIETRAAGSILHDFYCGVEKIFERITISINNELPKGEDWHKELLLQMACPIEGISR
;
A
#
# COMPACT_ATOMS: atom_id res chain seq x y z
N MET A 1 -6.37 16.61 10.56
CA MET A 1 -4.99 16.67 10.03
C MET A 1 -4.96 17.76 8.97
N ASP A 2 -3.92 18.60 8.95
CA ASP A 2 -3.79 19.60 7.88
C ASP A 2 -3.55 18.91 6.52
N LYS A 3 -4.16 19.42 5.44
CA LYS A 3 -4.12 18.78 4.12
C LYS A 3 -2.70 18.70 3.56
N GLU A 4 -1.89 19.72 3.81
CA GLU A 4 -0.50 19.76 3.39
C GLU A 4 0.33 18.70 4.12
N ASN A 5 0.08 18.50 5.41
CA ASN A 5 0.73 17.44 6.19
C ASN A 5 0.32 16.04 5.73
N LEU A 6 -0.95 15.82 5.40
CA LEU A 6 -1.40 14.54 4.82
C LEU A 6 -0.67 14.26 3.51
N LYS A 7 -0.61 15.24 2.60
CA LYS A 7 0.03 15.08 1.30
C LYS A 7 1.50 14.67 1.46
N LYS A 8 2.25 15.34 2.34
CA LYS A 8 3.64 14.98 2.64
C LYS A 8 3.80 13.58 3.20
N GLN A 9 2.90 13.15 4.08
CA GLN A 9 2.93 11.78 4.62
C GLN A 9 2.66 10.73 3.53
N ILE A 10 1.75 11.02 2.59
CA ILE A 10 1.48 10.14 1.45
C ILE A 10 2.69 10.10 0.52
N GLU A 11 3.31 11.24 0.22
CA GLU A 11 4.51 11.32 -0.64
C GLU A 11 5.66 10.48 -0.05
N ILE A 12 5.91 10.59 1.26
CA ILE A 12 6.91 9.77 1.95
C ILE A 12 6.60 8.27 1.85
N GLU A 13 5.33 7.89 2.02
CA GLU A 13 4.95 6.48 1.92
C GLU A 13 5.06 5.97 0.47
N ILE A 14 4.76 6.80 -0.54
CA ILE A 14 4.97 6.46 -1.96
C ILE A 14 6.47 6.23 -2.23
N GLU A 15 7.36 7.09 -1.74
CA GLU A 15 8.81 6.88 -1.87
C GLU A 15 9.25 5.55 -1.25
N ASN A 16 8.66 5.17 -0.11
CA ASN A 16 8.90 3.88 0.53
C ASN A 16 8.39 2.71 -0.34
N LEU A 17 7.20 2.83 -0.93
CA LEU A 17 6.66 1.83 -1.85
C LEU A 17 7.55 1.67 -3.10
N GLU A 18 8.04 2.76 -3.67
CA GLU A 18 8.96 2.73 -4.81
C GLU A 18 10.28 2.02 -4.47
N ARG A 19 10.79 2.21 -3.24
CA ARG A 19 11.96 1.47 -2.75
C ARG A 19 11.68 -0.03 -2.69
N LEU A 20 10.54 -0.44 -2.13
CA LEU A 20 10.15 -1.86 -2.05
C LEU A 20 10.00 -2.49 -3.45
N VAL A 21 9.46 -1.76 -4.42
CA VAL A 21 9.40 -2.22 -5.82
C VAL A 21 10.80 -2.47 -6.38
N LYS A 22 11.76 -1.56 -6.13
CA LYS A 22 13.16 -1.77 -6.56
C LYS A 22 13.78 -2.99 -5.89
N GLU A 23 13.56 -3.18 -4.59
CA GLU A 23 14.04 -4.35 -3.86
C GLU A 23 13.47 -5.67 -4.41
N MET A 24 12.17 -5.69 -4.75
CA MET A 24 11.56 -6.84 -5.40
C MET A 24 12.24 -7.14 -6.73
N VAL A 25 12.40 -6.14 -7.60
CA VAL A 25 13.06 -6.29 -8.90
C VAL A 25 14.47 -6.85 -8.74
N GLU A 26 15.26 -6.29 -7.82
CA GLU A 26 16.62 -6.76 -7.56
C GLU A 26 16.69 -8.21 -7.10
N ILE A 27 15.73 -8.67 -6.30
CA ILE A 27 15.68 -10.08 -5.88
C ILE A 27 15.23 -10.96 -7.04
N THR A 28 14.18 -10.58 -7.77
CA THR A 28 13.68 -11.38 -8.89
C THR A 28 14.68 -11.50 -10.02
N ASP A 29 15.50 -10.47 -10.27
CA ASP A 29 16.57 -10.50 -11.28
C ASP A 29 17.72 -11.44 -10.89
N LYS A 30 17.92 -11.70 -9.59
CA LYS A 30 18.96 -12.60 -9.08
C LYS A 30 18.51 -14.07 -9.05
N ILE A 31 17.20 -14.32 -9.05
CA ILE A 31 16.64 -15.68 -9.03
C ILE A 31 16.84 -16.31 -10.42
N ALA A 32 17.65 -17.37 -10.47
CA ALA A 32 17.88 -18.14 -11.68
C ALA A 32 17.03 -19.43 -11.66
N GLY A 33 15.90 -19.42 -12.38
CA GLY A 33 15.01 -20.57 -12.45
C GLY A 33 13.90 -20.53 -11.39
N GLU A 34 13.57 -21.68 -10.80
CA GLU A 34 12.52 -21.76 -9.77
C GLU A 34 13.10 -21.32 -8.42
N PRO A 35 12.45 -20.37 -7.72
CA PRO A 35 12.96 -19.83 -6.46
C PRO A 35 12.94 -20.88 -5.36
N ASP A 36 13.99 -20.88 -4.52
CA ASP A 36 14.01 -21.68 -3.31
C ASP A 36 13.10 -21.08 -2.21
N PHE A 37 13.03 -21.75 -1.06
CA PHE A 37 12.17 -21.30 0.04
C PHE A 37 12.62 -19.94 0.63
N ILE A 38 13.93 -19.65 0.62
CA ILE A 38 14.50 -18.42 1.18
C ILE A 38 14.15 -17.27 0.24
N GLU A 39 14.37 -17.45 -1.05
CA GLU A 39 14.03 -16.48 -2.11
C GLU A 39 12.53 -16.19 -2.12
N THR A 40 11.70 -17.24 -2.06
CA THR A 40 10.24 -17.12 -1.99
C THR A 40 9.81 -16.35 -0.74
N ARG A 41 10.42 -16.62 0.42
CA ARG A 41 10.07 -15.93 1.66
C ARG A 41 10.52 -14.47 1.65
N ALA A 42 11.69 -14.18 1.06
CA ALA A 42 12.18 -12.81 0.89
C ALA A 42 11.24 -12.00 -0.01
N ALA A 43 10.88 -12.52 -1.19
CA ALA A 43 9.92 -11.89 -2.08
C ALA A 43 8.54 -11.70 -1.39
N GLY A 44 8.07 -12.74 -0.69
CA GLY A 44 6.82 -12.65 0.07
C GLY A 44 6.83 -11.56 1.15
N SER A 45 7.96 -11.35 1.83
CA SER A 45 8.11 -10.28 2.81
C SER A 45 8.02 -8.89 2.16
N ILE A 46 8.72 -8.68 1.04
CA ILE A 46 8.68 -7.41 0.31
C ILE A 46 7.27 -7.11 -0.19
N LEU A 47 6.58 -8.14 -0.71
CA LEU A 47 5.19 -8.01 -1.15
C LEU A 47 4.25 -7.65 0.00
N HIS A 48 4.41 -8.28 1.16
CA HIS A 48 3.65 -7.96 2.36
C HIS A 48 3.87 -6.52 2.80
N ASP A 49 5.13 -6.08 2.86
CA ASP A 49 5.48 -4.70 3.24
C ASP A 49 4.88 -3.68 2.26
N PHE A 50 4.85 -4.00 0.96
CA PHE A 50 4.22 -3.16 -0.05
C PHE A 50 2.72 -2.99 0.20
N TYR A 51 1.97 -4.08 0.43
CA TYR A 51 0.54 -3.99 0.73
C TYR A 51 0.26 -3.24 2.04
N CYS A 52 1.07 -3.48 3.08
CA CYS A 52 0.98 -2.73 4.33
C CYS A 52 1.20 -1.22 4.13
N GLY A 53 2.11 -0.82 3.24
CA GLY A 53 2.33 0.60 2.90
C GLY A 53 1.12 1.22 2.18
N VAL A 54 0.55 0.49 1.22
CA VAL A 54 -0.67 0.90 0.51
C VAL A 54 -1.85 1.09 1.47
N GLU A 55 -2.04 0.15 2.41
CA GLU A 55 -3.08 0.22 3.42
C GLU A 55 -2.92 1.46 4.32
N LYS A 56 -1.70 1.76 4.78
CA LYS A 56 -1.44 2.98 5.56
C LYS A 56 -1.82 4.25 4.81
N ILE A 57 -1.57 4.32 3.50
CA ILE A 57 -2.00 5.47 2.68
C ILE A 57 -3.52 5.58 2.71
N PHE A 58 -4.22 4.48 2.45
CA PHE A 58 -5.68 4.44 2.40
C PHE A 58 -6.34 4.72 3.74
N GLU A 59 -5.78 4.23 4.85
CA GLU A 59 -6.25 4.58 6.19
C GLU A 59 -6.15 6.09 6.45
N ARG A 60 -5.00 6.70 6.12
CA ARG A 60 -4.78 8.15 6.30
C ARG A 60 -5.75 8.98 5.46
N ILE A 61 -6.02 8.56 4.22
CA ILE A 61 -7.01 9.21 3.36
C ILE A 61 -8.41 9.10 3.99
N THR A 62 -8.81 7.89 4.40
CA THR A 62 -10.12 7.60 5.02
C THR A 62 -10.37 8.49 6.24
N ILE A 63 -9.39 8.53 7.16
CA ILE A 63 -9.45 9.37 8.36
C ILE A 63 -9.54 10.85 7.99
N SER A 64 -8.79 11.30 6.97
CA SER A 64 -8.78 12.71 6.57
C SER A 64 -10.09 13.19 5.93
N ILE A 65 -10.85 12.31 5.30
CA ILE A 65 -12.17 12.64 4.74
C ILE A 65 -13.30 12.38 5.75
N ASN A 66 -12.96 12.08 7.01
CA ASN A 66 -13.89 11.71 8.08
C ASN A 66 -14.78 10.51 7.71
N ASN A 67 -14.28 9.60 6.88
CA ASN A 67 -14.95 8.33 6.62
C ASN A 67 -14.57 7.31 7.70
N GLU A 68 -15.41 6.30 7.89
CA GLU A 68 -15.14 5.24 8.86
C GLU A 68 -14.19 4.19 8.29
N LEU A 69 -13.18 3.82 9.08
CA LEU A 69 -12.34 2.68 8.76
C LEU A 69 -13.17 1.38 8.84
N PRO A 70 -13.04 0.49 7.83
CA PRO A 70 -13.58 -0.86 7.89
C PRO A 70 -13.11 -1.63 9.12
N LYS A 71 -13.87 -2.65 9.53
CA LYS A 71 -13.60 -3.48 10.71
C LYS A 71 -13.88 -4.95 10.41
N GLY A 72 -13.31 -5.85 11.20
CA GLY A 72 -13.47 -7.30 11.03
C GLY A 72 -12.30 -7.92 10.24
N GLU A 73 -12.38 -9.20 9.93
CA GLU A 73 -11.25 -9.95 9.33
C GLU A 73 -10.91 -9.51 7.89
N ASP A 74 -11.89 -9.03 7.13
CA ASP A 74 -11.72 -8.60 5.74
C ASP A 74 -11.55 -7.08 5.58
N TRP A 75 -11.28 -6.35 6.67
CA TRP A 75 -11.20 -4.88 6.68
C TRP A 75 -10.25 -4.32 5.62
N HIS A 76 -9.12 -5.01 5.39
CA HIS A 76 -8.11 -4.65 4.40
C HIS A 76 -8.72 -4.57 3.00
N LYS A 77 -9.53 -5.57 2.61
CA LYS A 77 -10.19 -5.63 1.30
C LYS A 77 -11.29 -4.58 1.16
N GLU A 78 -12.06 -4.38 2.23
CA GLU A 78 -13.09 -3.34 2.26
C GLU A 78 -12.49 -1.94 2.10
N LEU A 79 -11.31 -1.70 2.68
CA LEU A 79 -10.59 -0.44 2.53
C LEU A 79 -10.19 -0.19 1.07
N LEU A 80 -9.70 -1.23 0.36
CA LEU A 80 -9.41 -1.14 -1.07
C LEU A 80 -10.66 -0.77 -1.88
N LEU A 81 -11.80 -1.40 -1.58
CA LEU A 81 -13.07 -1.13 -2.26
C LEU A 81 -13.58 0.29 -2.00
N GLN A 82 -13.47 0.77 -0.76
CA GLN A 82 -13.82 2.16 -0.41
C GLN A 82 -12.99 3.16 -1.23
N MET A 83 -11.69 2.92 -1.40
CA MET A 83 -10.79 3.80 -2.16
C MET A 83 -10.99 3.71 -3.67
N ALA A 84 -11.52 2.60 -4.18
CA ALA A 84 -11.89 2.44 -5.59
C ALA A 84 -13.20 3.14 -5.94
N CYS A 85 -14.03 3.47 -4.95
CA CYS A 85 -15.31 4.14 -5.15
C CYS A 85 -15.10 5.61 -5.54
N PRO A 86 -15.77 6.12 -6.59
CA PRO A 86 -15.75 7.55 -6.89
C PRO A 86 -16.32 8.36 -5.72
N ILE A 87 -15.68 9.47 -5.40
CA ILE A 87 -16.22 10.44 -4.43
C ILE A 87 -17.24 11.31 -5.17
N GLU A 88 -18.51 11.26 -4.75
CA GLU A 88 -19.56 12.12 -5.30
C GLU A 88 -19.15 13.61 -5.20
N GLY A 89 -19.28 14.33 -6.31
CA GLY A 89 -18.93 15.75 -6.40
C GLY A 89 -17.46 16.04 -6.74
N ILE A 90 -16.63 15.01 -6.98
CA ILE A 90 -15.27 15.15 -7.53
C ILE A 90 -15.24 14.50 -8.92
N SER A 91 -15.43 15.30 -9.97
CA SER A 91 -15.21 14.87 -11.36
C SER A 91 -13.71 14.85 -11.67
N ARG A 92 -13.25 13.79 -12.35
CA ARG A 92 -11.87 13.69 -12.87
C ARG A 92 -11.53 14.82 -13.84
#